data_AF-A0A245ZP61-F1
#
_entry.id   AF-A0A245ZP61-F1
#
_cell.length_a   1.000
_cell.length_b   1.000
_cell.length_c   1.000
_cell.angle_alpha   90.00
_cell.angle_beta   90.00
_cell.angle_gamma   90.00
#
_symmetry.space_group_name_H-M   'P 1'
#
loop_
_entity.id
_entity.type
_entity.pdbx_description
1 polymer ?
#
loop_
_entity_poly.entity_id
_entity_poly.type
_entity_poly.pdbx_seq_one_letter_code
_entity_poly.pdbx_strand_id
1 'polypeptide(L)'
;MITSPAWSGQRYAVLGLARSGLATVRALAAAGAHVVAWDSNPDAREAAGDIDGVIVHDIAELTLTGAAGLVVSPGVPLNTHPLAAKARAEGVPIIGDIELFAQARATLPPHKVVGITGTNGKSTTTALVAHILDTAGLSARMGGNIGLPVLGADPLPEGGVYVLELSSYQIDLTQTLDCDVAVLLNITPDHLDRYDGFDAYAASKARLFAMQSPTHDAVIGIGDTPSAQIARSLSSRGEHLTKIAPGVCMDQSRWPALQGPHNAQNALAAIAVAQALGVSEQDIDRGLATFAGLPHRMEKVAERNGVTFVNDSKATNPESTAPALAAFPRVHWIVGGKGKGEDLDACAPHFGHVVRAYTIGASGPVFARALDGKVPVEQAGTLEAAVASAAAQAQPGDTVLLSPAAASFDQFRDYEHRGQAFRDAVGDLA
;
A
#
# COMPACT_ATOMS: atom_id res chain seq x y z
N MET A 1 -21.42 -1.76 -9.72
CA MET A 1 -21.16 -0.99 -8.50
C MET A 1 -21.76 -1.74 -7.32
N ILE A 2 -21.17 -1.63 -6.12
CA ILE A 2 -21.73 -2.21 -4.89
C ILE A 2 -22.77 -1.23 -4.33
N THR A 3 -23.98 -1.72 -4.10
CA THR A 3 -25.09 -0.99 -3.46
C THR A 3 -25.65 -1.80 -2.31
N SER A 4 -26.27 -1.15 -1.32
CA SER A 4 -26.96 -1.83 -0.21
C SER A 4 -28.33 -1.21 0.08
N PRO A 5 -29.38 -2.02 0.29
CA PRO A 5 -30.66 -1.54 0.82
C PRO A 5 -30.53 -0.79 2.15
N ALA A 6 -29.48 -1.05 2.93
CA ALA A 6 -29.23 -0.36 4.20
C ALA A 6 -28.99 1.15 4.04
N TRP A 7 -28.62 1.62 2.84
CA TRP A 7 -28.35 3.03 2.56
C TRP A 7 -29.56 3.77 2.02
N SER A 8 -30.59 3.06 1.56
CA SER A 8 -31.77 3.65 0.92
C SER A 8 -32.50 4.59 1.89
N GLY A 9 -32.78 5.82 1.45
CA GLY A 9 -33.44 6.85 2.24
C GLY A 9 -32.61 7.42 3.40
N GLN A 10 -31.40 6.92 3.63
CA GLN A 10 -30.50 7.46 4.64
C GLN A 10 -29.78 8.71 4.13
N ARG A 11 -29.39 9.58 5.06
CA ARG A 11 -28.63 10.80 4.74
C ARG A 11 -27.15 10.59 5.00
N TYR A 12 -26.32 10.85 3.99
CA TYR A 12 -24.86 10.81 4.11
C TYR A 12 -24.24 12.12 3.67
N ALA A 13 -23.21 12.56 4.39
CA ALA A 13 -22.33 13.65 3.97
C ALA A 13 -20.98 13.04 3.55
N VAL A 14 -20.52 13.31 2.33
CA VAL A 14 -19.27 12.76 1.79
C VAL A 14 -18.24 13.88 1.62
N LEU A 15 -17.16 13.80 2.39
CA LEU A 15 -16.05 14.75 2.39
C LEU A 15 -14.83 14.16 1.68
N GLY A 16 -14.37 14.85 0.64
CA GLY A 16 -13.28 14.41 -0.23
C GLY A 16 -13.81 13.54 -1.36
N LEU A 17 -13.73 14.06 -2.58
CA LEU A 17 -14.29 13.58 -3.84
C LEU A 17 -13.20 13.23 -4.85
N ALA A 18 -12.04 12.78 -4.36
CA ALA A 18 -11.07 12.10 -5.19
C ALA A 18 -11.64 10.75 -5.70
N ARG A 19 -10.76 9.85 -6.16
CA ARG A 19 -11.16 8.60 -6.82
C ARG A 19 -12.11 7.71 -5.98
N SER A 20 -11.83 7.52 -4.69
CA SER A 20 -12.71 6.73 -3.81
C SER A 20 -13.97 7.49 -3.41
N GLY A 21 -13.86 8.79 -3.10
CA GLY A 21 -14.98 9.64 -2.75
C GLY A 21 -16.09 9.67 -3.81
N LEU A 22 -15.73 9.89 -5.08
CA LEU A 22 -16.70 9.87 -6.18
C LEU A 22 -17.35 8.48 -6.37
N ALA A 23 -16.58 7.40 -6.22
CA ALA A 23 -17.14 6.05 -6.28
C ALA A 23 -18.16 5.82 -5.15
N THR A 24 -17.88 6.32 -3.96
CA THR A 24 -18.79 6.26 -2.80
C THR A 24 -20.06 7.08 -3.02
N VAL A 25 -19.94 8.31 -3.53
CA VAL A 25 -21.11 9.15 -3.87
C VAL A 25 -22.02 8.43 -4.87
N ARG A 26 -21.44 7.86 -5.94
CA ARG A 26 -22.21 7.10 -6.94
C ARG A 26 -22.90 5.88 -6.32
N ALA A 27 -22.21 5.13 -5.46
CA ALA A 27 -22.76 3.94 -4.82
C ALA A 27 -23.93 4.27 -3.86
N LEU A 28 -23.79 5.33 -3.08
CA LEU A 28 -24.85 5.80 -2.18
C LEU A 28 -26.05 6.33 -2.96
N ALA A 29 -25.83 7.16 -3.99
CA ALA A 29 -26.90 7.70 -4.83
C ALA A 29 -27.66 6.58 -5.57
N ALA A 30 -26.93 5.62 -6.16
CA ALA A 30 -27.52 4.45 -6.82
C ALA A 30 -28.35 3.56 -5.88
N ALA A 31 -28.01 3.54 -4.59
CA ALA A 31 -28.79 2.85 -3.56
C ALA A 31 -30.00 3.64 -3.05
N GLY A 32 -30.24 4.86 -3.55
CA GLY A 32 -31.34 5.72 -3.14
C GLY A 32 -31.09 6.51 -1.85
N ALA A 33 -29.82 6.74 -1.48
CA ALA A 33 -29.47 7.58 -0.34
C ALA A 33 -29.58 9.08 -0.67
N HIS A 34 -29.81 9.91 0.34
CA HIS A 34 -29.70 11.36 0.25
C HIS A 34 -28.24 11.78 0.49
N VAL A 35 -27.54 12.18 -0.57
CA VAL A 35 -26.09 12.44 -0.50
C VAL A 35 -25.81 13.94 -0.63
N VAL A 36 -25.07 14.48 0.35
CA VAL A 36 -24.39 15.76 0.22
C VAL A 36 -22.90 15.51 0.02
N ALA A 37 -22.31 16.09 -1.02
CA ALA A 37 -20.91 15.88 -1.39
C ALA A 37 -20.12 17.20 -1.36
N TRP A 38 -18.90 17.17 -0.83
CA TRP A 38 -18.01 18.34 -0.82
C TRP A 38 -16.53 17.98 -0.97
N ASP A 39 -15.81 18.82 -1.71
CA ASP A 39 -14.35 18.80 -1.86
C ASP A 39 -13.85 20.25 -2.02
N SER A 40 -12.58 20.49 -1.68
CA SER A 40 -11.93 21.78 -1.93
C SER A 40 -11.61 22.00 -3.41
N ASN A 41 -11.47 20.92 -4.19
CA ASN A 41 -11.25 20.95 -5.62
C ASN A 41 -12.58 21.23 -6.38
N PRO A 42 -12.67 22.32 -7.16
CA PRO A 42 -13.87 22.64 -7.94
C PRO A 42 -14.23 21.57 -8.97
N ASP A 43 -13.25 20.96 -9.65
CA ASP A 43 -13.51 19.94 -10.69
C ASP A 43 -14.13 18.69 -10.08
N ALA A 44 -13.70 18.31 -8.87
CA ALA A 44 -14.27 17.18 -8.14
C ALA A 44 -15.71 17.46 -7.67
N ARG A 45 -16.03 18.72 -7.36
CA ARG A 45 -17.38 19.17 -7.05
C ARG A 45 -18.29 19.13 -8.28
N GLU A 46 -17.82 19.61 -9.43
CA GLU A 46 -18.55 19.55 -10.69
C GLU A 46 -18.89 18.10 -11.05
N ALA A 47 -17.90 17.20 -11.01
CA ALA A 47 -18.09 15.78 -11.30
C ALA A 47 -19.08 15.08 -10.34
N ALA A 48 -19.24 15.57 -9.11
CA ALA A 48 -20.24 15.07 -8.18
C ALA A 48 -21.64 15.67 -8.43
N GLY A 49 -21.72 16.92 -8.91
CA GLY A 49 -22.97 17.57 -9.29
C GLY A 49 -23.65 16.93 -10.51
N ASP A 50 -22.87 16.26 -11.36
CA ASP A 50 -23.37 15.48 -12.51
C ASP A 50 -24.05 14.16 -12.11
N ILE A 51 -24.06 13.79 -10.83
CA ILE A 51 -24.67 12.56 -10.34
C ILE A 51 -26.09 12.84 -9.86
N ASP A 52 -27.07 12.20 -10.50
CA ASP A 52 -28.48 12.34 -10.15
C ASP A 52 -28.74 12.08 -8.65
N GLY A 53 -29.45 13.01 -8.01
CA GLY A 53 -29.82 12.91 -6.58
C GLY A 53 -28.73 13.35 -5.60
N VAL A 54 -27.59 13.85 -6.08
CA VAL A 54 -26.50 14.37 -5.23
C VAL A 54 -26.60 15.89 -5.11
N ILE A 55 -26.42 16.40 -3.89
CA ILE A 55 -26.32 17.83 -3.61
C ILE A 55 -24.86 18.18 -3.34
N VAL A 56 -24.33 19.15 -4.07
CA VAL A 56 -22.98 19.68 -3.80
C VAL A 56 -23.09 20.93 -2.93
N HIS A 57 -22.65 20.84 -1.68
CA HIS A 57 -22.75 21.94 -0.73
C HIS A 57 -21.72 21.78 0.40
N ASP A 58 -21.25 22.90 0.97
CA ASP A 58 -20.26 22.85 2.05
C ASP A 58 -20.86 22.21 3.31
N ILE A 59 -20.32 21.05 3.68
CA ILE A 59 -20.77 20.27 4.84
C ILE A 59 -20.57 21.07 6.14
N ALA A 60 -19.63 22.03 6.18
CA ALA A 60 -19.43 22.91 7.32
C ALA A 60 -20.64 23.79 7.63
N GLU A 61 -21.47 24.11 6.62
CA GLU A 61 -22.65 24.97 6.75
C GLU A 61 -23.93 24.21 7.15
N LEU A 62 -23.90 22.86 7.15
CA LEU A 62 -25.08 22.02 7.36
C LEU A 62 -25.13 21.40 8.76
N THR A 63 -26.32 21.15 9.31
CA THR A 63 -26.43 20.21 10.45
C THR A 63 -26.26 18.77 9.98
N LEU A 64 -25.41 18.02 10.69
CA LEU A 64 -25.19 16.59 10.46
C LEU A 64 -26.19 15.73 11.25
N THR A 65 -26.83 16.26 12.28
CA THR A 65 -27.74 15.53 13.19
C THR A 65 -28.74 14.65 12.43
N GLY A 66 -28.75 13.35 12.71
CA GLY A 66 -29.59 12.37 12.02
C GLY A 66 -29.07 11.88 10.65
N ALA A 67 -27.88 12.30 10.23
CA ALA A 67 -27.16 11.64 9.14
C ALA A 67 -26.65 10.25 9.60
N ALA A 68 -26.71 9.28 8.70
CA ALA A 68 -26.20 7.92 8.92
C ALA A 68 -24.66 7.88 8.94
N GLY A 69 -23.99 8.89 8.39
CA GLY A 69 -22.54 9.05 8.55
C GLY A 69 -21.95 10.26 7.83
N LEU A 70 -20.86 10.77 8.39
CA LEU A 70 -19.89 11.59 7.67
C LEU A 70 -18.87 10.64 7.04
N VAL A 71 -18.98 10.42 5.73
CA VAL A 71 -18.08 9.57 4.96
C VAL A 71 -16.87 10.40 4.55
N VAL A 72 -15.66 9.94 4.89
CA VAL A 72 -14.43 10.70 4.68
C VAL A 72 -13.48 9.91 3.80
N SER A 73 -12.98 10.54 2.73
CA SER A 73 -11.90 9.98 1.94
C SER A 73 -10.61 9.90 2.78
N PRO A 74 -9.81 8.81 2.70
CA PRO A 74 -8.63 8.63 3.56
C PRO A 74 -7.58 9.75 3.48
N GLY A 75 -7.49 10.46 2.35
CA GLY A 75 -6.56 11.58 2.15
C GLY A 75 -6.92 12.88 2.89
N VAL A 76 -8.12 12.97 3.49
CA VAL A 76 -8.53 14.16 4.24
C VAL A 76 -7.88 14.15 5.63
N PRO A 77 -7.22 15.24 6.05
CA PRO A 77 -6.56 15.34 7.36
C PRO A 77 -7.58 15.51 8.50
N LEU A 78 -8.40 14.48 8.74
CA LEU A 78 -9.47 14.48 9.74
C LEU A 78 -9.03 14.82 11.19
N ASN A 79 -7.78 14.56 11.57
CA ASN A 79 -7.25 14.91 12.89
C ASN A 79 -7.26 16.43 13.15
N THR A 80 -7.13 17.24 12.10
CA THR A 80 -7.17 18.70 12.19
C THR A 80 -8.43 19.30 11.56
N HIS A 81 -9.20 18.52 10.79
CA HIS A 81 -10.37 19.03 10.10
C HIS A 81 -11.52 19.36 11.07
N PRO A 82 -12.13 20.56 11.00
CA PRO A 82 -13.16 21.00 11.96
C PRO A 82 -14.42 20.12 11.95
N LEU A 83 -14.75 19.52 10.79
CA LEU A 83 -15.87 18.59 10.67
C LEU A 83 -15.76 17.36 11.57
N ALA A 84 -14.56 16.94 11.97
CA ALA A 84 -14.40 15.82 12.90
C ALA A 84 -14.99 16.15 14.28
N ALA A 85 -14.71 17.35 14.81
CA ALA A 85 -15.27 17.81 16.07
C ALA A 85 -16.79 18.00 15.98
N LYS A 86 -17.27 18.57 14.86
CA LYS A 86 -18.70 18.77 14.59
C LYS A 86 -19.47 17.44 14.56
N ALA A 87 -19.01 16.46 13.77
CA ALA A 87 -19.67 15.16 13.68
C ALA A 87 -19.76 14.46 15.04
N ARG A 88 -18.68 14.51 15.84
CA ARG A 88 -18.69 13.97 17.22
C ARG A 88 -19.69 14.70 18.12
N ALA A 89 -19.74 16.04 18.07
CA ALA A 89 -20.66 16.84 18.88
C ALA A 89 -22.14 16.57 18.51
N GLU A 90 -22.41 16.29 17.24
CA GLU A 90 -23.75 15.97 16.72
C GLU A 90 -24.08 14.45 16.77
N GLY A 91 -23.20 13.62 17.32
CA GLY A 91 -23.42 12.17 17.46
C GLY A 91 -23.43 11.39 16.13
N VAL A 92 -22.81 11.94 15.08
CA VAL A 92 -22.77 11.32 13.75
C VAL A 92 -21.48 10.52 13.59
N PRO A 93 -21.56 9.23 13.19
CA PRO A 93 -20.37 8.42 13.00
C PRO A 93 -19.55 8.94 11.82
N ILE A 94 -18.23 8.95 12.00
CA ILE A 94 -17.29 9.29 10.92
C ILE A 94 -16.77 7.96 10.37
N ILE A 95 -17.04 7.71 9.09
CA ILE A 95 -16.80 6.42 8.45
C ILE A 95 -16.08 6.57 7.12
N GLY A 96 -15.59 5.46 6.58
CA GLY A 96 -14.92 5.39 5.28
C GLY A 96 -15.68 4.54 4.27
N ASP A 97 -15.16 4.47 3.06
CA ASP A 97 -15.65 3.57 2.00
C ASP A 97 -15.58 2.09 2.39
N ILE A 98 -14.55 1.70 3.14
CA ILE A 98 -14.40 0.33 3.66
C ILE A 98 -15.47 -0.03 4.69
N GLU A 99 -15.91 0.92 5.51
CA GLU A 99 -17.02 0.70 6.46
C GLU A 99 -18.35 0.54 5.72
N LEU A 100 -18.60 1.36 4.70
CA LEU A 100 -19.78 1.16 3.84
C LEU A 100 -19.74 -0.20 3.16
N PHE A 101 -18.58 -0.61 2.63
CA PHE A 101 -18.42 -1.96 2.08
C PHE A 101 -18.78 -3.03 3.13
N ALA A 102 -18.26 -2.93 4.35
CA ALA A 102 -18.57 -3.84 5.46
C ALA A 102 -20.08 -3.94 5.73
N GLN A 103 -20.78 -2.80 5.78
CA GLN A 103 -22.23 -2.74 5.97
C GLN A 103 -23.03 -3.36 4.81
N ALA A 104 -22.50 -3.33 3.58
CA ALA A 104 -23.16 -3.93 2.42
C ALA A 104 -23.01 -5.46 2.37
N ARG A 105 -21.96 -6.03 2.98
CA ARG A 105 -21.53 -7.43 2.79
C ARG A 105 -22.65 -8.44 2.91
N ALA A 106 -23.54 -8.29 3.89
CA ALA A 106 -24.64 -9.22 4.15
C ALA A 106 -25.65 -9.33 2.99
N THR A 107 -25.64 -8.37 2.06
CA THR A 107 -26.52 -8.33 0.87
C THR A 107 -25.81 -8.69 -0.43
N LEU A 108 -24.50 -8.93 -0.39
CA LEU A 108 -23.70 -9.33 -1.55
C LEU A 108 -23.67 -10.86 -1.67
N PRO A 109 -23.34 -11.42 -2.86
CA PRO A 109 -23.05 -12.84 -2.98
C PRO A 109 -22.04 -13.30 -1.92
N PRO A 110 -22.18 -14.52 -1.36
CA PRO A 110 -21.26 -15.02 -0.34
C PRO A 110 -19.80 -14.90 -0.79
N HIS A 111 -18.96 -14.30 0.05
CA HIS A 111 -17.58 -13.95 -0.29
C HIS A 111 -16.71 -13.96 0.96
N LYS A 112 -15.40 -13.95 0.75
CA LYS A 112 -14.39 -13.78 1.80
C LYS A 112 -13.69 -12.43 1.69
N VAL A 113 -13.12 -11.96 2.80
CA VAL A 113 -12.34 -10.72 2.89
C VAL A 113 -10.97 -11.00 3.50
N VAL A 114 -9.93 -10.61 2.79
CA VAL A 114 -8.56 -10.55 3.30
C VAL A 114 -8.21 -9.08 3.54
N GLY A 115 -7.90 -8.71 4.78
CA GLY A 115 -7.45 -7.36 5.14
C GLY A 115 -5.95 -7.32 5.39
N ILE A 116 -5.20 -6.53 4.64
CA ILE A 116 -3.73 -6.49 4.72
C ILE A 116 -3.25 -5.09 5.12
N THR A 117 -2.56 -5.00 6.26
CA THR A 117 -1.93 -3.77 6.72
C THR A 117 -0.46 -3.97 7.10
N GLY A 118 0.22 -2.86 7.32
CA GLY A 118 1.63 -2.77 7.64
C GLY A 118 2.18 -1.40 7.25
N THR A 119 3.43 -1.13 7.61
CA THR A 119 4.12 0.08 7.12
C THR A 119 4.61 -0.18 5.70
N ASN A 120 5.34 -1.28 5.50
CA ASN A 120 5.91 -1.70 4.22
C ASN A 120 5.37 -3.05 3.75
N GLY A 121 5.52 -3.34 2.45
CA GLY A 121 5.15 -4.63 1.84
C GLY A 121 3.68 -4.81 1.47
N LYS A 122 2.78 -3.97 1.98
CA LYS A 122 1.32 -4.05 1.78
C LYS A 122 0.92 -4.34 0.34
N SER A 123 1.30 -3.46 -0.59
CA SER A 123 0.87 -3.56 -1.99
C SER A 123 1.37 -4.83 -2.66
N THR A 124 2.63 -5.20 -2.42
CA THR A 124 3.20 -6.43 -2.96
C THR A 124 2.47 -7.65 -2.43
N THR A 125 2.21 -7.73 -1.11
CA THR A 125 1.47 -8.84 -0.51
C THR A 125 0.02 -8.89 -1.01
N THR A 126 -0.68 -7.76 -1.09
CA THR A 126 -2.04 -7.68 -1.63
C THR A 126 -2.11 -8.18 -3.08
N ALA A 127 -1.17 -7.74 -3.93
CA ALA A 127 -1.09 -8.20 -5.31
C ALA A 127 -0.72 -9.68 -5.43
N LEU A 128 0.21 -10.15 -4.59
CA LEU A 128 0.63 -11.55 -4.59
C LEU A 128 -0.50 -12.48 -4.13
N VAL A 129 -1.24 -12.11 -3.08
CA VAL A 129 -2.42 -12.88 -2.63
C VAL A 129 -3.46 -12.95 -3.73
N ALA A 130 -3.81 -11.82 -4.36
CA ALA A 130 -4.76 -11.80 -5.45
C ALA A 130 -4.29 -12.68 -6.64
N HIS A 131 -3.01 -12.58 -7.01
CA HIS A 131 -2.41 -13.39 -8.08
C HIS A 131 -2.44 -14.89 -7.78
N ILE A 132 -2.13 -15.31 -6.55
CA ILE A 132 -2.21 -16.71 -6.13
C ILE A 132 -3.66 -17.21 -6.22
N LEU A 133 -4.63 -16.42 -5.76
CA LEU A 133 -6.04 -16.78 -5.82
C LEU A 133 -6.55 -16.91 -7.27
N ASP A 134 -6.22 -15.94 -8.13
CA ASP A 134 -6.58 -15.99 -9.55
C ASP A 134 -5.92 -17.20 -10.25
N THR A 135 -4.65 -17.49 -9.91
CA THR A 135 -3.92 -18.67 -10.41
C THR A 135 -4.63 -19.98 -10.00
N ALA A 136 -5.18 -20.03 -8.79
CA ALA A 136 -5.97 -21.14 -8.27
C ALA A 136 -7.40 -21.21 -8.85
N GLY A 137 -7.79 -20.27 -9.72
CA GLY A 137 -9.12 -20.21 -10.31
C GLY A 137 -10.20 -19.62 -9.40
N LEU A 138 -9.81 -18.96 -8.29
CA LEU A 138 -10.73 -18.23 -7.42
C LEU A 138 -10.85 -16.79 -7.92
N SER A 139 -12.08 -16.26 -7.98
CA SER A 139 -12.30 -14.86 -8.36
C SER A 139 -11.81 -13.93 -7.25
N ALA A 140 -10.65 -13.30 -7.43
CA ALA A 140 -10.12 -12.33 -6.50
C ALA A 140 -10.27 -10.90 -6.99
N ARG A 141 -10.38 -9.94 -6.06
CA ARG A 141 -10.30 -8.52 -6.38
C ARG A 141 -9.51 -7.75 -5.35
N MET A 142 -8.49 -7.05 -5.85
CA MET A 142 -7.77 -6.05 -5.07
C MET A 142 -8.62 -4.79 -4.87
N GLY A 143 -8.61 -4.26 -3.65
CA GLY A 143 -9.22 -2.98 -3.31
C GLY A 143 -8.56 -2.32 -2.10
N GLY A 144 -9.23 -1.29 -1.57
CA GLY A 144 -8.74 -0.51 -0.44
C GLY A 144 -7.85 0.64 -0.90
N ASN A 145 -6.64 0.74 -0.34
CA ASN A 145 -5.68 1.81 -0.64
C ASN A 145 -5.07 1.71 -2.04
N ILE A 146 -5.12 0.52 -2.66
CA ILE A 146 -4.71 0.26 -4.05
C ILE A 146 -5.84 -0.42 -4.82
N GLY A 147 -5.66 -0.57 -6.13
CA GLY A 147 -6.65 -1.21 -6.99
C GLY A 147 -7.89 -0.35 -7.19
N LEU A 148 -9.04 -1.00 -7.40
CA LEU A 148 -10.30 -0.29 -7.62
C LEU A 148 -10.87 0.25 -6.30
N PRO A 149 -11.50 1.44 -6.31
CA PRO A 149 -12.36 1.83 -5.20
C PRO A 149 -13.37 0.73 -4.92
N VAL A 150 -13.41 0.22 -3.68
CA VAL A 150 -14.13 -1.02 -3.36
C VAL A 150 -15.61 -0.97 -3.76
N LEU A 151 -16.25 0.19 -3.58
CA LEU A 151 -17.66 0.40 -3.93
C LEU A 151 -17.89 0.60 -5.43
N GLY A 152 -16.86 1.02 -6.17
CA GLY A 152 -16.98 1.42 -7.58
C GLY A 152 -17.15 0.28 -8.57
N ALA A 153 -16.89 -0.97 -8.17
CA ALA A 153 -16.96 -2.14 -9.04
C ALA A 153 -18.23 -2.98 -8.78
N ASP A 154 -18.62 -3.86 -9.70
CA ASP A 154 -19.72 -4.83 -9.48
C ASP A 154 -19.36 -5.84 -8.39
N PRO A 155 -20.29 -6.36 -7.58
CA PRO A 155 -19.98 -7.41 -6.61
C PRO A 155 -19.28 -8.61 -7.27
N LEU A 156 -18.34 -9.24 -6.55
CA LEU A 156 -17.78 -10.53 -6.95
C LEU A 156 -18.88 -11.62 -6.98
N PRO A 157 -18.71 -12.67 -7.82
CA PRO A 157 -19.59 -13.84 -7.76
C PRO A 157 -19.45 -14.58 -6.43
N GLU A 158 -20.38 -15.51 -6.17
CA GLU A 158 -20.32 -16.39 -5.00
C GLU A 158 -18.97 -17.13 -4.92
N GLY A 159 -18.39 -17.17 -3.72
CA GLY A 159 -17.06 -17.72 -3.47
C GLY A 159 -15.90 -16.75 -3.80
N GLY A 160 -16.18 -15.53 -4.25
CA GLY A 160 -15.17 -14.53 -4.52
C GLY A 160 -14.43 -14.03 -3.27
N VAL A 161 -13.22 -13.50 -3.47
CA VAL A 161 -12.37 -12.99 -2.39
C VAL A 161 -11.98 -11.54 -2.64
N TYR A 162 -12.35 -10.66 -1.72
CA TYR A 162 -11.84 -9.28 -1.71
C TYR A 162 -10.51 -9.23 -0.95
N VAL A 163 -9.45 -8.77 -1.62
CA VAL A 163 -8.11 -8.63 -1.05
C VAL A 163 -7.85 -7.14 -0.86
N LEU A 164 -8.02 -6.65 0.37
CA LEU A 164 -8.03 -5.22 0.69
C LEU A 164 -6.68 -4.80 1.28
N GLU A 165 -5.98 -3.91 0.59
CA GLU A 165 -4.88 -3.15 1.22
C GLU A 165 -5.49 -2.08 2.12
N LEU A 166 -5.17 -2.09 3.41
CA LEU A 166 -5.73 -1.16 4.39
C LEU A 166 -4.62 -0.27 4.98
N SER A 167 -4.71 1.02 4.70
CA SER A 167 -3.92 2.03 5.42
C SER A 167 -4.41 2.17 6.87
N SER A 168 -3.58 2.71 7.76
CA SER A 168 -4.02 3.03 9.12
C SER A 168 -5.18 4.05 9.09
N TYR A 169 -5.22 4.94 8.09
CA TYR A 169 -6.28 5.95 7.93
C TYR A 169 -7.61 5.31 7.56
N GLN A 170 -7.61 4.25 6.74
CA GLN A 170 -8.83 3.51 6.44
C GLN A 170 -9.30 2.69 7.65
N ILE A 171 -8.38 2.10 8.41
CA ILE A 171 -8.72 1.36 9.64
C ILE A 171 -9.33 2.32 10.69
N ASP A 172 -8.69 3.49 10.91
CA ASP A 172 -9.30 4.81 11.20
C ASP A 172 -10.83 4.83 11.19
N LEU A 173 -11.32 4.74 9.96
CA LEU A 173 -12.69 5.04 9.56
C LEU A 173 -13.56 3.78 9.43
N THR A 174 -13.05 2.62 9.86
CA THR A 174 -13.71 1.32 9.75
C THR A 174 -14.05 0.76 11.13
N GLN A 175 -15.20 0.11 11.25
CA GLN A 175 -15.73 -0.40 12.52
C GLN A 175 -16.16 -1.86 12.44
N THR A 176 -16.66 -2.33 11.30
CA THR A 176 -17.38 -3.62 11.22
C THR A 176 -16.84 -4.58 10.15
N LEU A 177 -15.58 -4.42 9.71
CA LEU A 177 -15.08 -5.13 8.53
C LEU A 177 -15.02 -6.66 8.66
N ASP A 178 -14.74 -7.22 9.85
CA ASP A 178 -14.58 -8.66 10.13
C ASP A 178 -13.96 -9.48 8.99
N CYS A 179 -12.63 -9.47 8.90
CA CYS A 179 -11.89 -10.17 7.84
C CYS A 179 -11.80 -11.68 8.13
N ASP A 180 -12.08 -12.51 7.12
CA ASP A 180 -11.80 -13.95 7.15
C ASP A 180 -10.30 -14.22 7.38
N VAL A 181 -9.44 -13.38 6.80
CA VAL A 181 -7.99 -13.38 7.10
C VAL A 181 -7.49 -11.94 7.28
N ALA A 182 -6.88 -11.64 8.43
CA ALA A 182 -6.27 -10.33 8.72
C ALA A 182 -4.75 -10.45 8.77
N VAL A 183 -4.04 -9.52 8.12
CA VAL A 183 -2.58 -9.55 7.98
C VAL A 183 -1.94 -8.28 8.50
N LEU A 184 -0.91 -8.41 9.34
CA LEU A 184 -0.02 -7.32 9.74
C LEU A 184 1.42 -7.70 9.38
N LEU A 185 2.00 -6.99 8.41
CA LEU A 185 3.34 -7.30 7.92
C LEU A 185 4.44 -6.79 8.85
N ASN A 186 4.35 -5.51 9.25
CA ASN A 186 5.34 -4.83 10.08
C ASN A 186 4.80 -3.45 10.55
N ILE A 187 5.40 -2.91 11.61
CA ILE A 187 5.18 -1.54 12.09
C ILE A 187 6.52 -0.86 12.33
N THR A 188 6.84 0.14 11.50
CA THR A 188 8.03 1.00 11.62
C THR A 188 7.59 2.47 11.63
N PRO A 189 8.39 3.41 12.17
CA PRO A 189 8.00 4.81 12.23
C PRO A 189 7.60 5.36 10.84
N ASP A 190 6.37 5.86 10.75
CA ASP A 190 5.79 6.51 9.58
C ASP A 190 4.57 7.33 10.03
N HIS A 191 4.14 8.33 9.26
CA HIS A 191 2.94 9.15 9.53
C HIS A 191 2.85 9.74 10.95
N LEU A 192 3.99 10.09 11.58
CA LEU A 192 4.01 10.61 12.96
C LEU A 192 3.38 12.00 13.11
N ASP A 193 3.17 12.71 12.00
CA ASP A 193 2.40 13.97 11.95
C ASP A 193 0.89 13.76 12.17
N ARG A 194 0.40 12.54 11.94
CA ARG A 194 -1.02 12.19 12.07
C ARG A 194 -1.40 11.68 13.46
N TYR A 195 -0.49 11.01 14.14
CA TYR A 195 -0.75 10.29 15.38
C TYR A 195 -0.07 10.97 16.57
N ASP A 196 -0.65 10.81 17.76
CA ASP A 196 -0.02 11.23 19.02
C ASP A 196 1.09 10.23 19.40
N GLY A 197 2.15 10.21 18.60
CA GLY A 197 3.27 9.28 18.72
C GLY A 197 3.08 7.93 18.04
N PHE A 198 4.16 7.14 18.10
CA PHE A 198 4.28 5.86 17.40
C PHE A 198 3.33 4.78 17.95
N ASP A 199 3.06 4.78 19.25
CA ASP A 199 2.15 3.82 19.88
C ASP A 199 0.71 3.98 19.38
N ALA A 200 0.26 5.22 19.15
CA ALA A 200 -1.06 5.50 18.58
C ALA A 200 -1.16 5.00 17.13
N TYR A 201 -0.09 5.11 16.34
CA TYR A 201 -0.02 4.54 15.00
C TYR A 201 -0.08 2.99 15.03
N ALA A 202 0.63 2.36 15.96
CA ALA A 202 0.59 0.92 16.14
C ALA A 202 -0.81 0.44 16.58
N ALA A 203 -1.43 1.15 17.54
CA ALA A 203 -2.78 0.87 18.00
C ALA A 203 -3.82 1.00 16.88
N SER A 204 -3.69 1.99 16.00
CA SER A 204 -4.53 2.15 14.81
C SER A 204 -4.54 0.87 13.96
N LYS A 205 -3.36 0.30 13.64
CA LYS A 205 -3.27 -0.95 12.87
C LYS A 205 -3.80 -2.16 13.63
N ALA A 206 -3.58 -2.23 14.94
CA ALA A 206 -4.08 -3.31 15.78
C ALA A 206 -5.62 -3.43 15.76
N ARG A 207 -6.33 -2.32 15.50
CA ARG A 207 -7.80 -2.32 15.38
C ARG A 207 -8.33 -3.26 14.29
N LEU A 208 -7.55 -3.57 13.25
CA LEU A 208 -7.95 -4.55 12.24
C LEU A 208 -8.30 -5.91 12.86
N PHE A 209 -7.50 -6.36 13.83
CA PHE A 209 -7.71 -7.60 14.57
C PHE A 209 -8.73 -7.46 15.70
N ALA A 210 -8.97 -6.25 16.19
CA ALA A 210 -10.03 -6.00 17.17
C ALA A 210 -11.44 -6.12 16.54
N MET A 211 -11.56 -5.85 15.23
CA MET A 211 -12.80 -6.02 14.46
C MET A 211 -13.00 -7.46 13.96
N GLN A 212 -12.00 -8.33 14.10
CA GLN A 212 -12.01 -9.68 13.57
C GLN A 212 -12.67 -10.65 14.55
N SER A 213 -13.54 -11.51 14.03
CA SER A 213 -14.13 -12.61 14.80
C SER A 213 -13.05 -13.61 15.24
N PRO A 214 -13.07 -14.14 16.49
CA PRO A 214 -12.00 -14.99 17.02
C PRO A 214 -11.75 -16.30 16.25
N THR A 215 -12.70 -16.74 15.42
CA THR A 215 -12.61 -17.95 14.60
C THR A 215 -11.88 -17.73 13.26
N HIS A 216 -11.64 -16.48 12.88
CA HIS A 216 -10.94 -16.12 11.65
C HIS A 216 -9.42 -16.14 11.84
N ASP A 217 -8.70 -16.25 10.73
CA ASP A 217 -7.25 -16.40 10.75
C ASP A 217 -6.53 -15.04 10.80
N ALA A 218 -5.51 -14.96 11.64
CA ALA A 218 -4.59 -13.83 11.72
C ALA A 218 -3.20 -14.25 11.24
N VAL A 219 -2.53 -13.37 10.47
CA VAL A 219 -1.16 -13.55 10.01
C VAL A 219 -0.33 -12.33 10.41
N ILE A 220 0.68 -12.51 11.27
CA ILE A 220 1.46 -11.39 11.79
C ILE A 220 2.96 -11.63 11.65
N GLY A 221 3.65 -10.68 11.00
CA GLY A 221 5.09 -10.54 11.06
C GLY A 221 5.55 -10.13 12.45
N ILE A 222 6.49 -10.88 13.04
CA ILE A 222 6.98 -10.63 14.40
C ILE A 222 8.42 -10.11 14.42
N GLY A 223 8.84 -9.48 13.32
CA GLY A 223 10.19 -8.93 13.16
C GLY A 223 10.42 -7.61 13.90
N ASP A 224 9.36 -6.85 14.18
CA ASP A 224 9.40 -5.62 14.96
C ASP A 224 8.65 -5.77 16.29
N THR A 225 9.07 -4.97 17.28
CA THR A 225 8.52 -5.01 18.64
C THR A 225 7.01 -4.76 18.69
N PRO A 226 6.44 -3.71 18.04
CA PRO A 226 4.99 -3.48 18.10
C PRO A 226 4.18 -4.65 17.52
N SER A 227 4.56 -5.18 16.36
CA SER A 227 3.84 -6.31 15.74
C SER A 227 3.96 -7.58 16.58
N ALA A 228 5.13 -7.83 17.19
CA ALA A 228 5.33 -8.93 18.12
C ALA A 228 4.45 -8.81 19.38
N GLN A 229 4.24 -7.59 19.89
CA GLN A 229 3.33 -7.36 21.03
C GLN A 229 1.87 -7.63 20.67
N ILE A 230 1.41 -7.17 19.49
CA ILE A 230 0.07 -7.45 18.99
C ILE A 230 -0.14 -8.97 18.85
N ALA A 231 0.83 -9.68 18.27
CA ALA A 231 0.79 -11.13 18.13
C ALA A 231 0.72 -11.87 19.48
N ARG A 232 1.41 -11.37 20.52
CA ARG A 232 1.32 -11.93 21.88
C ARG A 232 -0.06 -11.72 22.50
N SER A 233 -0.64 -10.54 22.33
CA SER A 233 -2.00 -10.24 22.80
C SER A 233 -3.02 -11.19 22.16
N LEU A 234 -2.97 -11.36 20.84
CA LEU A 234 -3.81 -12.32 20.10
C LEU A 234 -3.63 -13.76 20.59
N SER A 235 -2.39 -14.20 20.77
CA SER A 235 -2.09 -15.56 21.28
C SER A 235 -2.73 -15.80 22.65
N SER A 236 -2.73 -14.79 23.53
CA SER A 236 -3.31 -14.91 24.87
C SER A 236 -4.84 -15.04 24.88
N ARG A 237 -5.51 -14.64 23.79
CA ARG A 237 -6.96 -14.77 23.60
C ARG A 237 -7.37 -16.10 22.94
N GLY A 238 -6.40 -16.95 22.56
CA GLY A 238 -6.67 -18.26 21.94
C GLY A 238 -7.11 -18.20 20.47
N GLU A 239 -6.83 -17.09 19.78
CA GLU A 239 -7.19 -16.89 18.37
C GLU A 239 -6.27 -17.65 17.41
N HIS A 240 -6.77 -17.93 16.21
CA HIS A 240 -6.01 -18.59 15.15
C HIS A 240 -4.96 -17.64 14.59
N LEU A 241 -3.68 -17.87 14.91
CA LEU A 241 -2.59 -16.96 14.58
C LEU A 241 -1.39 -17.68 13.97
N THR A 242 -1.04 -17.29 12.75
CA THR A 242 0.23 -17.62 12.10
C THR A 242 1.25 -16.48 12.29
N LYS A 243 2.44 -16.81 12.80
CA LYS A 243 3.52 -15.84 13.03
C LYS A 243 4.62 -15.98 11.98
N ILE A 244 5.02 -14.88 11.36
CA ILE A 244 6.11 -14.84 10.38
C ILE A 244 7.34 -14.25 11.06
N ALA A 245 8.32 -15.10 11.34
CA ALA A 245 9.58 -14.70 11.95
C ALA A 245 10.51 -14.00 10.94
N PRO A 246 11.33 -13.02 11.37
CA PRO A 246 12.37 -12.46 10.54
C PRO A 246 13.45 -13.52 10.24
N GLY A 247 14.14 -13.38 9.11
CA GLY A 247 15.29 -14.22 8.78
C GLY A 247 14.96 -15.67 8.41
N VAL A 248 13.68 -16.00 8.18
CA VAL A 248 13.31 -17.26 7.52
C VAL A 248 13.87 -17.21 6.10
N CYS A 249 15.03 -17.84 5.91
CA CYS A 249 15.67 -17.97 4.62
C CYS A 249 14.89 -19.01 3.81
N MET A 250 14.13 -18.54 2.84
CA MET A 250 13.56 -19.39 1.82
C MET A 250 14.41 -19.33 0.57
N ASP A 251 14.50 -20.46 -0.13
CA ASP A 251 15.00 -20.45 -1.48
C ASP A 251 14.00 -19.69 -2.38
N GLN A 252 14.35 -18.46 -2.75
CA GLN A 252 13.56 -17.59 -3.62
C GLN A 252 13.92 -17.79 -5.11
N SER A 253 14.77 -18.77 -5.46
CA SER A 253 15.24 -18.98 -6.84
C SER A 253 14.10 -19.22 -7.85
N ARG A 254 12.99 -19.78 -7.39
CA ARG A 254 11.79 -20.03 -8.19
C ARG A 254 10.85 -18.82 -8.30
N TRP A 255 11.12 -17.72 -7.60
CA TRP A 255 10.23 -16.56 -7.49
C TRP A 255 10.92 -15.29 -7.99
N PRO A 256 11.12 -15.14 -9.31
CA PRO A 256 12.00 -14.11 -9.88
C PRO A 256 11.61 -12.67 -9.50
N ALA A 257 10.33 -12.38 -9.25
CA ALA A 257 9.86 -11.05 -8.83
C ALA A 257 9.88 -10.83 -7.31
N LEU A 258 10.18 -11.85 -6.52
CA LEU A 258 10.12 -11.82 -5.06
C LEU A 258 11.49 -12.11 -4.47
N GLN A 259 12.50 -11.30 -4.83
CA GLN A 259 13.87 -11.45 -4.33
C GLN A 259 14.12 -10.61 -3.06
N GLY A 260 14.95 -11.14 -2.17
CA GLY A 260 15.39 -10.46 -0.94
C GLY A 260 14.50 -10.71 0.28
N PRO A 261 15.00 -10.37 1.48
CA PRO A 261 14.38 -10.77 2.75
C PRO A 261 12.99 -10.17 2.98
N HIS A 262 12.75 -8.94 2.50
CA HIS A 262 11.44 -8.29 2.61
C HIS A 262 10.39 -8.98 1.74
N ASN A 263 10.78 -9.45 0.54
CA ASN A 263 9.88 -10.21 -0.31
C ASN A 263 9.68 -11.65 0.17
N ALA A 264 10.65 -12.25 0.86
CA ALA A 264 10.45 -13.52 1.55
C ALA A 264 9.35 -13.39 2.62
N GLN A 265 9.36 -12.29 3.39
CA GLN A 265 8.29 -11.98 4.34
C GLN A 265 6.93 -11.81 3.64
N ASN A 266 6.87 -11.05 2.54
CA ASN A 266 5.64 -10.86 1.76
C ASN A 266 5.12 -12.20 1.21
N ALA A 267 6.01 -13.06 0.70
CA ALA A 267 5.68 -14.38 0.18
C ALA A 267 5.13 -15.29 1.28
N LEU A 268 5.80 -15.35 2.45
CA LEU A 268 5.33 -16.12 3.60
C LEU A 268 3.94 -15.66 4.08
N ALA A 269 3.68 -14.34 4.07
CA ALA A 269 2.36 -13.81 4.39
C ALA A 269 1.31 -14.24 3.37
N ALA A 270 1.63 -14.16 2.07
CA ALA A 270 0.71 -14.57 1.02
C ALA A 270 0.44 -16.09 1.03
N ILE A 271 1.46 -16.90 1.31
CA ILE A 271 1.32 -18.37 1.49
C ILE A 271 0.38 -18.66 2.65
N ALA A 272 0.59 -18.04 3.82
CA ALA A 272 -0.26 -18.26 4.99
C ALA A 272 -1.72 -17.85 4.73
N VAL A 273 -1.94 -16.73 4.04
CA VAL A 273 -3.28 -16.31 3.62
C VAL A 273 -3.91 -17.33 2.67
N ALA A 274 -3.19 -17.78 1.65
CA ALA A 274 -3.71 -18.74 0.68
C ALA A 274 -4.04 -20.10 1.33
N GLN A 275 -3.21 -20.56 2.28
CA GLN A 275 -3.46 -21.77 3.07
C GLN A 275 -4.71 -21.63 3.95
N ALA A 276 -4.88 -20.49 4.66
CA ALA A 276 -6.08 -20.21 5.45
C ALA A 276 -7.36 -20.18 4.59
N LEU A 277 -7.24 -19.79 3.32
CA LEU A 277 -8.35 -19.80 2.36
C LEU A 277 -8.60 -21.18 1.73
N GLY A 278 -7.75 -22.18 1.99
CA GLY A 278 -7.88 -23.53 1.46
C GLY A 278 -7.29 -23.73 0.07
N VAL A 279 -6.40 -22.85 -0.39
CA VAL A 279 -5.71 -22.99 -1.69
C VAL A 279 -4.69 -24.13 -1.62
N SER A 280 -4.60 -24.93 -2.68
CA SER A 280 -3.67 -26.07 -2.75
C SER A 280 -2.21 -25.60 -2.78
N GLU A 281 -1.30 -26.41 -2.23
CA GLU A 281 0.15 -26.12 -2.30
C GLU A 281 0.63 -25.97 -3.75
N GLN A 282 0.09 -26.77 -4.67
CA GLN A 282 0.42 -26.71 -6.09
C GLN A 282 0.06 -25.36 -6.73
N ASP A 283 -1.10 -24.80 -6.37
CA ASP A 283 -1.54 -23.50 -6.89
C ASP A 283 -0.78 -22.34 -6.26
N ILE A 284 -0.44 -22.44 -4.97
CA ILE A 284 0.42 -21.49 -4.28
C ILE A 284 1.80 -21.43 -4.96
N ASP A 285 2.43 -22.58 -5.18
CA ASP A 285 3.73 -22.70 -5.85
C ASP A 285 3.70 -22.08 -7.25
N ARG A 286 2.63 -22.36 -8.02
CA ARG A 286 2.43 -21.80 -9.36
C ARG A 286 2.23 -20.29 -9.32
N GLY A 287 1.45 -19.79 -8.36
CA GLY A 287 1.21 -18.37 -8.17
C GLY A 287 2.50 -17.62 -7.84
N LEU A 288 3.29 -18.12 -6.89
CA LEU A 288 4.59 -17.53 -6.52
C LEU A 288 5.58 -17.50 -7.69
N ALA A 289 5.64 -18.57 -8.49
CA ALA A 289 6.56 -18.68 -9.62
C ALA A 289 6.19 -17.77 -10.80
N THR A 290 4.90 -17.45 -10.96
CA THR A 290 4.38 -16.67 -12.10
C THR A 290 4.07 -15.21 -11.75
N PHE A 291 4.18 -14.83 -10.48
CA PHE A 291 3.97 -13.45 -10.06
C PHE A 291 5.06 -12.54 -10.67
N ALA A 292 4.63 -11.50 -11.38
CA ALA A 292 5.52 -10.58 -12.09
C ALA A 292 5.98 -9.38 -11.23
N GLY A 293 5.48 -9.25 -10.00
CA GLY A 293 5.71 -8.06 -9.18
C GLY A 293 4.71 -6.94 -9.48
N LEU A 294 4.94 -5.78 -8.88
CA LEU A 294 4.20 -4.55 -9.17
C LEU A 294 5.11 -3.56 -9.88
N PRO A 295 4.58 -2.77 -10.83
CA PRO A 295 5.31 -1.64 -11.41
C PRO A 295 5.99 -0.81 -10.33
N HIS A 296 7.27 -0.47 -10.56
CA HIS A 296 8.05 0.44 -9.71
C HIS A 296 8.33 -0.05 -8.28
N ARG A 297 8.10 -1.33 -7.98
CA ARG A 297 8.39 -1.97 -6.68
C ARG A 297 9.26 -3.19 -6.89
N MET A 298 10.57 -3.01 -6.81
CA MET A 298 11.56 -4.07 -7.13
C MET A 298 11.30 -4.76 -8.48
N GLU A 299 10.80 -4.01 -9.45
CA GLU A 299 10.39 -4.52 -10.76
C GLU A 299 11.62 -4.78 -11.62
N LYS A 300 11.87 -6.03 -12.00
CA LYS A 300 12.87 -6.35 -13.03
C LYS A 300 12.37 -5.86 -14.39
N VAL A 301 12.97 -4.81 -14.93
CA VAL A 301 12.55 -4.20 -16.21
C VAL A 301 13.31 -4.77 -17.41
N ALA A 302 14.55 -5.21 -17.22
CA ALA A 302 15.35 -5.81 -18.26
C ALA A 302 16.50 -6.67 -17.69
N GLU A 303 17.04 -7.53 -18.53
CA GLU A 303 18.35 -8.14 -18.35
C GLU A 303 19.15 -7.92 -19.64
N ARG A 304 20.32 -7.28 -19.54
CA ARG A 304 21.18 -6.96 -20.70
C ARG A 304 22.61 -7.29 -20.37
N ASN A 305 23.29 -8.04 -21.24
CA ASN A 305 24.70 -8.44 -21.06
C ASN A 305 24.98 -9.07 -19.67
N GLY A 306 24.02 -9.84 -19.13
CA GLY A 306 24.12 -10.45 -17.79
C GLY A 306 23.92 -9.47 -16.62
N VAL A 307 23.57 -8.20 -16.88
CA VAL A 307 23.23 -7.20 -15.86
C VAL A 307 21.72 -7.11 -15.71
N THR A 308 21.24 -7.15 -14.46
CA THR A 308 19.81 -7.00 -14.16
C THR A 308 19.45 -5.54 -13.90
N PHE A 309 18.39 -5.03 -14.50
CA PHE A 309 17.89 -3.67 -14.27
C PHE A 309 16.60 -3.72 -13.47
N VAL A 310 16.60 -3.05 -12.31
CA VAL A 310 15.51 -3.10 -11.33
C VAL A 310 14.97 -1.70 -11.05
N ASN A 311 13.66 -1.53 -11.25
CA ASN A 311 12.91 -0.32 -11.00
C ASN A 311 12.20 -0.41 -9.65
N ASP A 312 12.72 0.34 -8.69
CA ASP A 312 12.14 0.52 -7.36
C ASP A 312 11.86 2.00 -7.07
N SER A 313 11.37 2.73 -8.09
CA SER A 313 11.08 4.17 -8.00
C SER A 313 10.11 4.54 -6.86
N LYS A 314 9.32 3.60 -6.35
CA LYS A 314 8.41 3.81 -5.21
C LYS A 314 9.15 3.95 -3.87
N ALA A 315 10.42 3.59 -3.76
CA ALA A 315 11.23 3.76 -2.55
C ALA A 315 11.62 5.24 -2.33
N THR A 316 10.67 6.03 -1.82
CA THR A 316 10.81 7.49 -1.66
C THR A 316 11.44 7.94 -0.34
N ASN A 317 12.00 7.02 0.45
CA ASN A 317 12.73 7.29 1.70
C ASN A 317 13.84 6.23 1.95
N PRO A 318 14.82 6.51 2.83
CA PRO A 318 15.90 5.57 3.14
C PRO A 318 15.42 4.22 3.68
N GLU A 319 14.36 4.22 4.49
CA GLU A 319 13.78 3.01 5.10
C GLU A 319 13.20 2.05 4.06
N SER A 320 12.64 2.59 2.96
CA SER A 320 12.16 1.79 1.83
C SER A 320 13.31 1.28 0.95
N THR A 321 14.42 2.02 0.88
CA THR A 321 15.57 1.70 0.02
C THR A 321 16.48 0.65 0.65
N ALA A 322 16.67 0.69 1.97
CA ALA A 322 17.51 -0.26 2.70
C ALA A 322 17.21 -1.75 2.37
N PRO A 323 15.96 -2.24 2.41
CA PRO A 323 15.66 -3.63 2.06
C PRO A 323 15.84 -3.94 0.56
N ALA A 324 15.82 -2.95 -0.32
CA ALA A 324 16.11 -3.11 -1.75
C ALA A 324 17.61 -3.35 -2.00
N LEU A 325 18.48 -2.62 -1.29
CA LEU A 325 19.94 -2.83 -1.34
C LEU A 325 20.33 -4.23 -0.82
N ALA A 326 19.62 -4.73 0.20
CA ALA A 326 19.85 -6.07 0.75
C ALA A 326 19.43 -7.21 -0.21
N ALA A 327 18.65 -6.92 -1.26
CA ALA A 327 18.09 -7.94 -2.14
C ALA A 327 19.11 -8.49 -3.15
N PHE A 328 20.20 -7.77 -3.40
CA PHE A 328 21.20 -8.14 -4.39
C PHE A 328 22.62 -8.06 -3.81
N PRO A 329 23.52 -8.97 -4.18
CA PRO A 329 24.88 -8.98 -3.63
C PRO A 329 25.75 -7.82 -4.14
N ARG A 330 25.47 -7.30 -5.35
CA ARG A 330 26.29 -6.31 -6.05
C ARG A 330 25.40 -5.31 -6.80
N VAL A 331 25.40 -4.06 -6.36
CA VAL A 331 24.43 -3.03 -6.78
C VAL A 331 25.11 -1.77 -7.33
N HIS A 332 24.72 -1.37 -8.53
CA HIS A 332 24.87 -0.04 -9.08
C HIS A 332 23.63 0.78 -8.70
N TRP A 333 23.76 1.60 -7.67
CA TRP A 333 22.63 2.22 -6.98
C TRP A 333 22.34 3.62 -7.50
N ILE A 334 21.18 3.83 -8.11
CA ILE A 334 20.71 5.17 -8.50
C ILE A 334 19.88 5.76 -7.35
N VAL A 335 20.36 6.88 -6.78
CA VAL A 335 19.83 7.48 -5.55
C VAL A 335 19.63 8.99 -5.72
N GLY A 336 18.55 9.54 -5.17
CA GLY A 336 18.30 10.99 -5.18
C GLY A 336 16.93 11.40 -5.73
N GLY A 337 16.74 12.70 -5.84
CA GLY A 337 15.44 13.37 -6.02
C GLY A 337 15.25 14.47 -4.97
N LYS A 338 14.03 14.67 -4.49
CA LYS A 338 13.68 15.57 -3.38
C LYS A 338 13.63 14.82 -2.05
N GLY A 339 14.75 14.82 -1.32
CA GLY A 339 14.86 14.20 0.00
C GLY A 339 13.97 14.86 1.06
N LYS A 340 13.49 14.07 2.03
CA LYS A 340 12.82 14.57 3.24
C LYS A 340 13.79 14.89 4.38
N GLY A 341 15.04 14.47 4.24
CA GLY A 341 16.16 14.68 5.16
C GLY A 341 17.48 14.59 4.40
N GLU A 342 18.58 14.61 5.14
CA GLU A 342 19.94 14.69 4.56
C GLU A 342 20.73 13.38 4.67
N ASP A 343 20.31 12.44 5.52
CA ASP A 343 21.03 11.19 5.76
C ASP A 343 20.43 9.98 5.02
N LEU A 344 21.24 8.93 4.96
CA LEU A 344 20.91 7.61 4.37
C LEU A 344 21.19 6.51 5.41
N ASP A 345 21.04 6.82 6.70
CA ASP A 345 21.54 5.98 7.79
C ASP A 345 20.85 4.61 7.82
N ALA A 346 19.56 4.55 7.48
CA ALA A 346 18.83 3.30 7.35
C ALA A 346 19.45 2.34 6.29
N CYS A 347 20.15 2.88 5.28
CA CYS A 347 20.81 2.10 4.24
C CYS A 347 22.22 1.64 4.62
N ALA A 348 22.82 2.22 5.68
CA ALA A 348 24.21 1.98 6.06
C ALA A 348 24.58 0.51 6.28
N PRO A 349 23.72 -0.35 6.87
CA PRO A 349 24.00 -1.78 7.00
C PRO A 349 24.22 -2.52 5.68
N HIS A 350 23.79 -1.94 4.55
CA HIS A 350 23.81 -2.57 3.23
C HIS A 350 24.79 -1.94 2.25
N PHE A 351 25.62 -0.98 2.67
CA PHE A 351 26.63 -0.36 1.80
C PHE A 351 27.66 -1.36 1.25
N GLY A 352 27.89 -2.48 1.94
CA GLY A 352 28.75 -3.56 1.42
C GLY A 352 28.24 -4.22 0.13
N HIS A 353 26.96 -4.05 -0.21
CA HIS A 353 26.36 -4.52 -1.46
C HIS A 353 26.53 -3.51 -2.61
N VAL A 354 26.88 -2.25 -2.31
CA VAL A 354 26.92 -1.17 -3.31
C VAL A 354 28.29 -1.13 -3.98
N VAL A 355 28.31 -1.42 -5.29
CA VAL A 355 29.49 -1.29 -6.14
C VAL A 355 29.80 0.18 -6.41
N ARG A 356 28.76 0.97 -6.72
CA ARG A 356 28.82 2.41 -6.94
C ARG A 356 27.43 3.04 -6.79
N ALA A 357 27.37 4.23 -6.20
CA ALA A 357 26.17 5.05 -6.14
C ALA A 357 26.20 6.17 -7.19
N TYR A 358 25.07 6.42 -7.84
CA TYR A 358 24.86 7.43 -8.86
C TYR A 358 23.82 8.42 -8.34
N THR A 359 24.25 9.61 -7.94
CA THR A 359 23.35 10.58 -7.32
C THR A 359 22.66 11.45 -8.37
N ILE A 360 21.35 11.63 -8.21
CA ILE A 360 20.49 12.40 -9.12
C ILE A 360 19.67 13.46 -8.37
N GLY A 361 19.16 14.45 -9.11
CA GLY A 361 18.20 15.40 -8.59
C GLY A 361 18.73 16.36 -7.51
N ALA A 362 17.80 17.06 -6.86
CA ALA A 362 18.08 18.16 -5.93
C ALA A 362 18.89 17.72 -4.70
N SER A 363 18.61 16.54 -4.15
CA SER A 363 19.36 15.96 -3.03
C SER A 363 20.65 15.26 -3.45
N GLY A 364 20.96 15.18 -4.75
CA GLY A 364 22.13 14.49 -5.27
C GLY A 364 23.46 14.92 -4.62
N PRO A 365 23.75 16.24 -4.49
CA PRO A 365 24.96 16.71 -3.81
C PRO A 365 24.98 16.40 -2.30
N VAL A 366 23.83 16.42 -1.63
CA VAL A 366 23.72 16.11 -0.19
C VAL A 366 23.99 14.63 0.04
N PHE A 367 23.34 13.75 -0.72
CA PHE A 367 23.56 12.31 -0.65
C PHE A 367 24.97 11.92 -1.05
N ALA A 368 25.58 12.61 -2.02
CA ALA A 368 26.98 12.37 -2.36
C ALA A 368 27.92 12.61 -1.17
N ARG A 369 27.69 13.68 -0.40
CA ARG A 369 28.45 13.93 0.84
C ARG A 369 28.15 12.90 1.92
N ALA A 370 26.89 12.47 2.07
CA ALA A 370 26.51 11.46 3.06
C ALA A 370 27.14 10.08 2.80
N LEU A 371 27.46 9.79 1.53
CA LEU A 371 28.08 8.55 1.05
C LEU A 371 29.61 8.63 0.91
N ASP A 372 30.20 9.82 1.05
CA ASP A 372 31.64 10.03 0.91
C ASP A 372 32.42 9.17 1.93
N GLY A 373 33.47 8.51 1.44
CA GLY A 373 34.25 7.54 2.22
C GLY A 373 33.54 6.23 2.58
N LYS A 374 32.25 6.06 2.25
CA LYS A 374 31.47 4.85 2.55
C LYS A 374 31.29 3.94 1.33
N VAL A 375 31.01 4.53 0.16
CA VAL A 375 30.89 3.83 -1.13
C VAL A 375 31.44 4.71 -2.27
N PRO A 376 31.84 4.18 -3.43
CA PRO A 376 32.15 4.99 -4.59
C PRO A 376 30.91 5.76 -5.06
N VAL A 377 31.05 7.06 -5.33
CA VAL A 377 29.94 7.95 -5.72
C VAL A 377 30.23 8.66 -7.04
N GLU A 378 29.21 8.77 -7.88
CA GLU A 378 29.19 9.59 -9.08
C GLU A 378 27.98 10.53 -9.05
N GLN A 379 28.20 11.83 -9.21
CA GLN A 379 27.12 12.82 -9.28
C GLN A 379 26.60 12.92 -10.72
N ALA A 380 25.72 12.00 -11.10
CA ALA A 380 25.17 11.92 -12.46
C ALA A 380 24.17 13.05 -12.78
N GLY A 381 23.52 13.62 -11.75
CA GLY A 381 22.60 14.75 -11.87
C GLY A 381 21.23 14.40 -12.45
N THR A 382 21.18 13.60 -13.51
CA THR A 382 19.94 13.15 -14.18
C THR A 382 19.83 11.62 -14.18
N LEU A 383 18.60 11.12 -14.28
CA LEU A 383 18.32 9.69 -14.29
C LEU A 383 18.93 8.99 -15.51
N GLU A 384 18.82 9.62 -16.68
CA GLU A 384 19.30 9.11 -17.95
C GLU A 384 20.84 8.96 -17.93
N ALA A 385 21.55 9.99 -17.42
CA ALA A 385 22.99 9.94 -17.24
C ALA A 385 23.40 8.85 -16.23
N ALA A 386 22.66 8.70 -15.14
CA ALA A 386 22.91 7.67 -14.14
C ALA A 386 22.73 6.25 -14.72
N VAL A 387 21.68 6.02 -15.50
CA VAL A 387 21.42 4.72 -16.15
C VAL A 387 22.52 4.40 -17.17
N ALA A 388 22.88 5.34 -18.04
CA ALA A 388 23.94 5.16 -19.02
C ALA A 388 25.30 4.85 -18.37
N SER A 389 25.67 5.62 -17.34
CA SER A 389 26.93 5.42 -16.62
C SER A 389 26.94 4.10 -15.83
N ALA A 390 25.84 3.77 -15.16
CA ALA A 390 25.69 2.51 -14.45
C ALA A 390 25.82 1.30 -15.38
N ALA A 391 25.15 1.33 -16.53
CA ALA A 391 25.22 0.28 -17.53
C ALA A 391 26.61 0.10 -18.13
N ALA A 392 27.34 1.19 -18.38
CA ALA A 392 28.71 1.13 -18.91
C ALA A 392 29.73 0.54 -17.93
N GLN A 393 29.47 0.66 -16.62
CA GLN A 393 30.38 0.21 -15.56
C GLN A 393 30.02 -1.17 -14.99
N ALA A 394 28.75 -1.58 -15.08
CA ALA A 394 28.26 -2.85 -14.55
C ALA A 394 28.87 -4.06 -15.27
N GLN A 395 29.12 -5.12 -14.52
CA GLN A 395 29.62 -6.41 -15.02
C GLN A 395 28.50 -7.47 -15.01
N PRO A 396 28.60 -8.54 -15.82
CA PRO A 396 27.67 -9.67 -15.73
C PRO A 396 27.53 -10.18 -14.28
N GLY A 397 26.29 -10.30 -13.81
CA GLY A 397 25.95 -10.64 -12.42
C GLY A 397 25.67 -9.43 -11.52
N ASP A 398 25.99 -8.20 -11.95
CA ASP A 398 25.63 -6.98 -11.23
C ASP A 398 24.16 -6.59 -11.45
N THR A 399 23.62 -5.79 -10.53
CA THR A 399 22.28 -5.20 -10.62
C THR A 399 22.36 -3.67 -10.70
N VAL A 400 21.75 -3.06 -11.71
CA VAL A 400 21.46 -1.61 -11.76
C VAL A 400 20.10 -1.37 -11.10
N LEU A 401 20.10 -0.72 -9.94
CA LEU A 401 18.92 -0.53 -9.11
C LEU A 401 18.57 0.96 -9.00
N LEU A 402 17.40 1.34 -9.50
CA LEU A 402 16.76 2.60 -9.13
C LEU A 402 15.99 2.40 -7.82
N SER A 403 16.57 2.81 -6.69
CA SER A 403 15.87 2.85 -5.40
C SER A 403 16.24 4.18 -4.72
N PRO A 404 15.45 5.26 -4.96
CA PRO A 404 15.96 6.62 -4.90
C PRO A 404 16.14 7.22 -3.50
N ALA A 405 15.59 6.60 -2.46
CA ALA A 405 15.53 7.13 -1.09
C ALA A 405 14.91 8.54 -0.96
N ALA A 406 14.24 9.04 -2.00
CA ALA A 406 13.74 10.40 -2.09
C ALA A 406 12.49 10.51 -2.98
N ALA A 407 11.67 11.53 -2.72
CA ALA A 407 10.53 11.86 -3.58
C ALA A 407 11.02 12.31 -4.98
N SER A 408 10.15 12.28 -5.98
CA SER A 408 10.52 12.53 -7.38
C SER A 408 10.23 13.96 -7.88
N PHE A 409 9.58 14.78 -7.07
CA PHE A 409 8.95 16.05 -7.46
C PHE A 409 9.90 17.16 -7.94
N ASP A 410 11.21 16.96 -7.86
CA ASP A 410 12.22 17.88 -8.35
C ASP A 410 12.49 17.73 -9.85
N GLN A 411 12.42 16.51 -10.38
CA GLN A 411 12.70 16.19 -11.79
C GLN A 411 11.49 15.57 -12.51
N PHE A 412 10.50 15.07 -11.77
CA PHE A 412 9.37 14.30 -12.32
C PHE A 412 8.04 14.71 -11.67
N ARG A 413 6.92 14.45 -12.35
CA ARG A 413 5.57 14.74 -11.82
C ARG A 413 5.22 13.91 -10.58
N ASP A 414 5.58 12.63 -10.61
CA ASP A 414 5.30 11.61 -9.61
C ASP A 414 6.34 10.48 -9.72
N TYR A 415 6.23 9.43 -8.91
CA TYR A 415 7.21 8.35 -8.91
C TYR A 415 6.97 7.39 -10.08
N GLU A 416 5.74 7.29 -10.59
CA GLU A 416 5.40 6.53 -11.79
C GLU A 416 6.11 7.10 -13.01
N HIS A 417 6.10 8.42 -13.17
CA HIS A 417 6.81 9.12 -14.24
C HIS A 417 8.33 8.88 -14.16
N ARG A 418 8.92 8.95 -12.96
CA ARG A 418 10.34 8.60 -12.76
C ARG A 418 10.62 7.13 -13.07
N GLY A 419 9.73 6.24 -12.65
CA GLY A 419 9.87 4.80 -12.91
C GLY A 419 9.70 4.45 -14.39
N GLN A 420 8.87 5.18 -15.13
CA GLN A 420 8.75 5.05 -16.58
C GLN A 420 9.99 5.59 -17.29
N ALA A 421 10.49 6.76 -16.88
CA ALA A 421 11.74 7.31 -17.42
C ALA A 421 12.93 6.36 -17.24
N PHE A 422 12.98 5.60 -16.13
CA PHE A 422 13.97 4.54 -15.95
C PHE A 422 13.82 3.40 -16.96
N ARG A 423 12.58 2.94 -17.22
CA ARG A 423 12.33 1.91 -18.25
C ARG A 423 12.76 2.38 -19.62
N ASP A 424 12.41 3.61 -19.97
CA ASP A 424 12.72 4.21 -21.26
C ASP A 424 14.25 4.33 -21.40
N ALA A 425 14.94 4.87 -20.40
CA ALA A 425 16.40 4.99 -20.38
C ALA A 425 17.12 3.63 -20.48
N VAL A 426 16.58 2.56 -19.87
CA VAL A 426 17.11 1.19 -20.00
C VAL A 426 16.84 0.60 -21.39
N GLY A 427 15.69 0.91 -21.98
CA GLY A 427 15.34 0.54 -23.36
C GLY A 427 16.26 1.19 -24.39
N ASP A 428 16.64 2.44 -24.15
CA ASP A 428 17.50 3.25 -25.03
C ASP A 428 19.00 2.92 -24.94
N LEU A 429 19.41 2.06 -23.99
CA LEU A 429 20.80 1.57 -23.96
C LEU A 429 21.13 0.84 -25.28
N ALA A 430 22.35 1.00 -25.79
CA ALA A 430 22.81 0.39 -27.04
C ALA A 430 23.10 -1.11 -26.93
#